data_AF-A0AAV2RDK6-F1
#
_entry.id   AF-A0AAV2RDK6-F1
#
_cell.length_a   1.000
_cell.length_b   1.000
_cell.length_c   1.000
_cell.angle_alpha   90.00
_cell.angle_beta   90.00
_cell.angle_gamma   90.00
#
_symmetry.space_group_name_H-M   'P 1'
#
loop_
_entity.id
_entity.type
_entity.pdbx_description
1 polymer ?
#
loop_
_entity_poly.entity_id
_entity_poly.type
_entity_poly.pdbx_seq_one_letter_code
_entity_poly.pdbx_strand_id
1 'polypeptide(L)'
;IMWSRLLLLAIAPQLVCASEGQTSTWLQVMVGESRLITSITQQFVDVRSKVQCGGACTQVAWCSVWCMKSSTSCLLTNMVLQKGYQDTTGTTLMACYTNRTKDLALDTTITGIGQCSWRPTRIASNIIDGIHTRNSDNCVCLDTRDKPWVLVNLGAVHSITTVSLIADTSDPWAGYYLKNFEVRVGLQSPSSAGDFSSYQLLGSVSRAAVAHEEFVLTADTPLNGQFVSVQIMESALMEFCHLEIR
;
A
#
# COMPACT_ATOMS: atom_id res chain seq x y z
N ILE A 1 7.95 34.87 59.07
CA ILE A 1 8.25 34.63 57.64
C ILE A 1 7.05 33.88 57.07
N MET A 2 5.96 34.58 56.73
CA MET A 2 5.55 35.10 55.41
C MET A 2 5.37 34.07 54.26
N TRP A 3 4.07 33.82 53.95
CA TRP A 3 3.36 33.72 52.64
C TRP A 3 3.75 32.72 51.52
N SER A 4 2.78 31.81 51.25
CA SER A 4 2.02 31.54 49.99
C SER A 4 2.60 30.83 48.73
N ARG A 5 1.93 29.70 48.42
CA ARG A 5 1.34 29.18 47.14
C ARG A 5 2.18 29.10 45.85
N LEU A 6 2.25 27.91 45.22
CA LEU A 6 1.29 27.46 44.19
C LEU A 6 1.48 25.97 43.81
N LEU A 7 0.36 25.37 43.42
CA LEU A 7 0.12 23.98 42.99
C LEU A 7 0.10 23.93 41.45
N LEU A 8 0.57 22.85 40.81
CA LEU A 8 0.04 22.41 39.51
C LEU A 8 0.24 20.89 39.34
N LEU A 9 -0.89 20.19 39.26
CA LEU A 9 -1.03 18.78 38.89
C LEU A 9 -0.69 18.56 37.41
N ALA A 10 -0.15 17.38 37.09
CA ALA A 10 -0.54 16.65 35.89
C ALA A 10 -0.63 15.16 36.22
N ILE A 11 -1.77 14.59 35.87
CA ILE A 11 -2.32 13.31 36.30
C ILE A 11 -1.71 12.18 35.46
N ALA A 12 -1.23 11.12 36.11
CA ALA A 12 -1.05 9.82 35.50
C ALA A 12 -2.39 9.06 35.52
N PRO A 13 -2.70 8.27 34.48
CA PRO A 13 -3.51 7.07 34.67
C PRO A 13 -2.64 5.83 34.41
N GLN A 14 -2.50 5.03 35.45
CA GLN A 14 -2.20 3.60 35.34
C GLN A 14 -3.37 2.89 34.66
N LEU A 15 -3.09 1.79 33.95
CA LEU A 15 -3.99 0.63 33.96
C LEU A 15 -3.18 -0.66 33.77
N VAL A 16 -3.05 -1.38 34.88
CA VAL A 16 -2.73 -2.80 34.94
C VAL A 16 -4.04 -3.57 34.75
N CYS A 17 -4.05 -4.56 33.87
CA CYS A 17 -4.87 -5.75 34.03
C CYS A 17 -4.09 -6.95 33.51
N ALA A 18 -3.72 -7.84 34.44
CA ALA A 18 -3.33 -9.21 34.14
C ALA A 18 -4.58 -10.09 34.12
N SER A 19 -4.67 -11.05 33.20
CA SER A 19 -5.39 -12.32 33.43
C SER A 19 -4.89 -13.38 32.45
N GLU A 20 -4.18 -14.35 33.01
CA GLU A 20 -4.33 -15.79 32.82
C GLU A 20 -4.74 -16.32 31.43
N GLY A 21 -3.81 -17.08 30.83
CA GLY A 21 -4.13 -18.38 30.24
C GLY A 21 -5.23 -18.43 29.19
N GLN A 22 -5.01 -17.79 28.04
CA GLN A 22 -5.57 -18.31 26.78
C GLN A 22 -4.52 -18.17 25.68
N THR A 23 -4.03 -19.33 25.22
CA THR A 23 -3.50 -19.47 23.86
C THR A 23 -4.64 -19.14 22.90
N SER A 24 -4.77 -17.88 22.52
CA SER A 24 -5.65 -17.49 21.42
C SER A 24 -4.99 -17.94 20.12
N THR A 25 -5.41 -19.09 19.64
CA THR A 25 -5.24 -19.51 18.25
C THR A 25 -5.87 -18.42 17.38
N TRP A 26 -5.03 -17.59 16.77
CA TRP A 26 -5.47 -16.56 15.84
C TRP A 26 -6.01 -17.26 14.61
N LEU A 27 -7.34 -17.31 14.55
CA LEU A 27 -8.11 -17.92 13.49
C LEU A 27 -7.63 -17.37 12.15
N GLN A 28 -7.15 -18.27 11.29
CA GLN A 28 -6.59 -18.00 9.97
C GLN A 28 -7.53 -17.12 9.14
N VAL A 29 -7.32 -15.80 9.20
CA VAL A 29 -7.29 -15.04 7.97
C VAL A 29 -6.04 -15.55 7.27
N MET A 30 -6.18 -16.42 6.28
CA MET A 30 -5.10 -16.63 5.31
C MET A 30 -4.92 -15.29 4.60
N VAL A 31 -4.09 -14.43 5.21
CA VAL A 31 -3.38 -13.43 4.47
C VAL A 31 -2.36 -14.25 3.69
N GLY A 32 -2.55 -14.40 2.38
CA GLY A 32 -1.47 -14.81 1.51
C GLY A 32 -0.28 -13.89 1.81
N GLU A 33 0.69 -14.41 2.55
CA GLU A 33 1.90 -13.75 3.02
C GLU A 33 1.72 -12.40 3.75
N SER A 34 1.01 -12.39 4.88
CA SER A 34 1.25 -11.34 5.90
C SER A 34 2.60 -11.60 6.58
N ARG A 35 3.70 -11.11 6.01
CA ARG A 35 4.92 -10.88 6.79
C ARG A 35 4.82 -9.54 7.53
N LEU A 36 3.96 -9.58 8.55
CA LEU A 36 3.90 -8.79 9.80
C LEU A 36 4.39 -7.33 9.76
N ILE A 37 3.43 -6.40 9.75
CA ILE A 37 3.55 -5.11 10.46
C ILE A 37 3.32 -5.36 11.95
N THR A 38 4.10 -4.67 12.78
CA THR A 38 4.28 -4.84 14.22
C THR A 38 3.18 -4.30 15.13
N SER A 39 2.06 -3.80 14.62
CA SER A 39 0.98 -3.31 15.49
C SER A 39 -0.40 -3.39 14.84
N ILE A 40 -1.14 -4.43 15.22
CA ILE A 40 -2.60 -4.45 15.10
C ILE A 40 -3.15 -3.77 16.35
N THR A 41 -3.88 -2.67 16.19
CA THR A 41 -4.50 -1.99 17.34
C THR A 41 -5.96 -2.40 17.43
N GLN A 42 -6.27 -3.23 18.43
CA GLN A 42 -7.65 -3.59 18.75
C GLN A 42 -8.26 -2.50 19.63
N GLN A 43 -9.43 -2.00 19.23
CA GLN A 43 -10.21 -1.06 20.04
C GLN A 43 -11.59 -1.63 20.32
N PHE A 44 -11.99 -1.62 21.59
CA PHE A 44 -13.34 -1.95 22.02
C PHE A 44 -14.19 -0.69 21.95
N VAL A 45 -15.28 -0.72 21.17
CA VAL A 45 -16.11 0.47 20.90
C VAL A 45 -17.59 0.11 20.92
N ASP A 46 -18.39 0.87 21.69
CA ASP A 46 -19.85 0.72 21.85
C ASP A 46 -20.64 1.18 20.59
N VAL A 47 -21.94 0.83 20.49
CA VAL A 47 -22.92 0.72 19.36
C VAL A 47 -22.93 1.82 18.26
N ARG A 48 -22.12 2.88 18.34
CA ARG A 48 -21.78 3.79 17.22
C ARG A 48 -20.59 3.30 16.36
N SER A 49 -20.22 2.03 16.54
CA SER A 49 -18.97 1.42 16.08
C SER A 49 -18.66 1.59 14.59
N LYS A 50 -19.65 1.59 13.68
CA LYS A 50 -19.38 1.75 12.23
C LYS A 50 -18.82 3.13 11.85
N VAL A 51 -19.48 4.21 12.31
CA VAL A 51 -19.10 5.58 11.95
C VAL A 51 -17.78 5.97 12.63
N GLN A 52 -17.57 5.51 13.87
CA GLN A 52 -16.35 5.82 14.61
C GLN A 52 -15.14 5.07 14.07
N CYS A 53 -15.27 3.80 13.68
CA CYS A 53 -14.14 3.03 13.13
C CYS A 53 -13.78 3.48 11.72
N GLY A 54 -14.77 3.79 10.88
CA GLY A 54 -14.53 4.47 9.60
C GLY A 54 -13.87 5.83 9.80
N GLY A 55 -14.38 6.66 10.72
CA GLY A 55 -13.81 7.97 11.05
C GLY A 55 -12.37 7.89 11.55
N ALA A 56 -12.08 6.97 12.48
CA ALA A 56 -10.73 6.74 13.00
C ALA A 56 -9.78 6.27 11.88
N CYS A 57 -10.23 5.36 11.01
CA CYS A 57 -9.41 4.95 9.87
C CYS A 57 -9.15 6.11 8.90
N THR A 58 -10.14 6.96 8.61
CA THR A 58 -9.94 8.14 7.75
C THR A 58 -9.01 9.20 8.33
N GLN A 59 -8.85 9.24 9.66
CA GLN A 59 -7.94 10.19 10.33
C GLN A 59 -6.49 9.69 10.37
N VAL A 60 -6.27 8.41 10.05
CA VAL A 60 -4.95 7.77 10.11
C VAL A 60 -4.50 7.50 8.69
N ALA A 61 -3.56 8.30 8.17
CA ALA A 61 -3.10 8.21 6.78
C ALA A 61 -2.64 6.81 6.35
N TRP A 62 -2.12 6.02 7.29
CA TRP A 62 -1.67 4.67 7.02
C TRP A 62 -2.79 3.62 7.08
N CYS A 63 -3.95 3.89 7.68
CA CYS A 63 -5.04 2.93 7.82
C CYS A 63 -5.68 2.61 6.46
N SER A 64 -5.45 1.39 5.98
CA SER A 64 -6.00 0.91 4.71
C SER A 64 -7.32 0.15 4.88
N VAL A 65 -7.55 -0.51 6.02
CA VAL A 65 -8.73 -1.34 6.27
C VAL A 65 -9.15 -1.24 7.73
N TRP A 66 -10.46 -1.21 8.00
CA TRP A 66 -11.00 -1.50 9.33
C TRP A 66 -11.91 -2.70 9.29
N CYS A 67 -11.76 -3.59 10.27
CA CYS A 67 -12.59 -4.77 10.42
C CYS A 67 -13.40 -4.71 11.70
N MET A 68 -14.62 -5.22 11.66
CA MET A 68 -15.47 -5.37 12.84
C MET A 68 -15.65 -6.85 13.15
N LYS A 69 -15.24 -7.27 14.35
CA LYS A 69 -15.52 -8.61 14.88
C LYS A 69 -16.63 -8.48 15.92
N SER A 70 -17.85 -8.85 15.53
CA SER A 70 -19.08 -8.59 16.32
C SER A 70 -19.28 -7.10 16.66
N SER A 71 -20.46 -6.71 17.15
CA SER A 71 -20.92 -5.32 17.23
C SER A 71 -20.08 -4.38 18.12
N THR A 72 -19.08 -4.88 18.85
CA THR A 72 -18.39 -4.17 19.94
C THR A 72 -16.87 -4.07 19.80
N SER A 73 -16.24 -4.69 18.79
CA SER A 73 -14.78 -4.62 18.62
C SER A 73 -14.37 -4.28 17.19
N CYS A 74 -13.51 -3.27 17.07
CA CYS A 74 -12.92 -2.82 15.82
C CYS A 74 -11.43 -3.13 15.79
N LEU A 75 -11.00 -3.56 14.62
CA LEU A 75 -9.61 -3.79 14.25
C LEU A 75 -9.23 -2.72 13.24
N LEU A 76 -8.27 -1.86 13.58
CA LEU A 76 -7.67 -0.93 12.62
C LEU A 76 -6.36 -1.54 12.12
N THR A 77 -6.21 -1.66 10.81
CA THR A 77 -5.09 -2.39 10.24
C THR A 77 -4.72 -1.96 8.82
N ASN A 78 -3.49 -2.28 8.44
CA ASN A 78 -2.96 -2.09 7.09
C ASN A 78 -2.89 -3.46 6.41
N MET A 79 -4.02 -4.15 6.39
CA MET A 79 -4.11 -5.49 5.83
C MET A 79 -4.84 -5.46 4.50
N VAL A 80 -4.32 -6.22 3.55
CA VAL A 80 -5.04 -6.59 2.34
C VAL A 80 -6.05 -7.66 2.71
N LEU A 81 -7.32 -7.44 2.36
CA LEU A 81 -8.31 -8.49 2.37
C LEU A 81 -8.24 -9.19 1.03
N GLN A 82 -7.67 -10.39 0.99
CA GLN A 82 -7.70 -11.19 -0.23
C GLN A 82 -9.15 -11.53 -0.61
N LYS A 83 -9.42 -11.51 -1.91
CA LYS A 83 -10.67 -11.98 -2.49
C LYS A 83 -10.76 -13.49 -2.26
N GLY A 84 -11.61 -13.92 -1.33
CA GLY A 84 -11.79 -15.35 -0.99
C GLY A 84 -11.79 -15.67 0.50
N TYR A 85 -11.63 -14.68 1.38
CA TYR A 85 -11.84 -14.89 2.81
C TYR A 85 -13.28 -15.38 3.07
N GLN A 86 -13.39 -16.67 3.41
CA GLN A 86 -14.58 -17.25 4.03
C GLN A 86 -14.18 -17.63 5.44
N ASP A 87 -14.89 -17.08 6.42
CA ASP A 87 -14.77 -17.53 7.81
C ASP A 87 -15.22 -18.99 7.89
N THR A 88 -14.26 -19.90 8.02
CA THR A 88 -14.49 -21.35 8.10
C THR A 88 -15.07 -21.79 9.45
N THR A 89 -15.16 -20.89 10.44
CA THR A 89 -15.67 -21.25 11.77
C THR A 89 -17.16 -21.04 11.97
N GLY A 90 -17.86 -20.43 11.01
CA GLY A 90 -19.32 -20.28 11.07
C GLY A 90 -19.82 -19.39 12.21
N THR A 91 -18.94 -18.75 12.98
CA THR A 91 -19.28 -17.87 14.09
C THR A 91 -18.45 -16.60 14.03
N THR A 92 -19.15 -15.50 13.69
CA THR A 92 -18.68 -14.12 13.56
C THR A 92 -18.01 -13.75 12.22
N LEU A 93 -18.86 -13.47 11.23
CA LEU A 93 -18.51 -12.70 10.03
C LEU A 93 -17.75 -11.43 10.43
N MET A 94 -16.44 -11.44 10.24
CA MET A 94 -15.64 -10.23 10.34
C MET A 94 -15.94 -9.38 9.10
N ALA A 95 -16.66 -8.28 9.30
CA ALA A 95 -16.98 -7.35 8.23
C ALA A 95 -15.87 -6.30 8.15
N CYS A 96 -15.09 -6.34 7.07
CA CYS A 96 -14.04 -5.38 6.84
C CYS A 96 -14.42 -4.39 5.76
N TYR A 97 -13.96 -3.16 5.93
CA TYR A 97 -14.31 -2.00 5.15
C TYR A 97 -13.05 -1.19 4.88
N THR A 98 -13.04 -0.48 3.76
CA THR A 98 -12.01 0.48 3.43
C THR A 98 -12.65 1.70 2.78
N ASN A 99 -12.09 2.87 3.06
CA ASN A 99 -12.41 4.11 2.35
C ASN A 99 -11.41 4.35 1.22
N ARG A 100 -10.41 3.46 1.05
CA ARG A 100 -9.56 3.49 -0.14
C ARG A 100 -10.41 3.02 -1.32
N THR A 101 -10.39 3.83 -2.37
CA THR A 101 -10.84 3.40 -3.69
C THR A 101 -10.13 2.12 -4.07
N LYS A 102 -10.87 1.20 -4.69
CA LYS A 102 -10.35 -0.10 -5.12
C LYS A 102 -9.06 0.09 -5.92
N ASP A 103 -7.98 -0.52 -5.44
CA ASP A 103 -6.75 -0.64 -6.22
C ASP A 103 -6.95 -1.72 -7.29
N LEU A 104 -6.85 -1.30 -8.53
CA LEU A 104 -6.98 -2.13 -9.72
C LEU A 104 -5.73 -2.95 -9.98
N ALA A 105 -4.58 -2.61 -9.40
CA ALA A 105 -3.33 -3.33 -9.60
C ALA A 105 -3.28 -4.65 -8.81
N LEU A 106 -4.02 -4.76 -7.71
CA LEU A 106 -4.03 -5.95 -6.85
C LEU A 106 -4.46 -7.22 -7.60
N ASP A 107 -3.71 -8.31 -7.38
CA ASP A 107 -3.94 -9.63 -7.98
C ASP A 107 -3.96 -9.61 -9.53
N THR A 108 -3.33 -8.61 -10.15
CA THR A 108 -3.18 -8.54 -11.61
C THR A 108 -1.83 -9.10 -12.07
N THR A 109 -1.63 -9.17 -13.39
CA THR A 109 -0.36 -9.62 -13.95
C THR A 109 0.55 -8.43 -14.15
N ILE A 110 1.79 -8.52 -13.64
CA ILE A 110 2.83 -7.53 -13.88
C ILE A 110 4.05 -8.15 -14.53
N THR A 111 4.63 -7.43 -15.49
CA THR A 111 5.93 -7.75 -16.10
C THR A 111 6.89 -6.58 -15.89
N GLY A 112 8.15 -6.88 -15.62
CA GLY A 112 9.23 -5.89 -15.52
C GLY A 112 10.48 -6.40 -16.23
N ILE A 113 11.35 -5.48 -16.66
CA ILE A 113 12.60 -5.83 -17.33
C ILE A 113 13.80 -5.74 -16.40
N GLY A 114 14.71 -6.71 -16.50
CA GLY A 114 16.03 -6.65 -15.88
C GLY A 114 15.98 -6.64 -14.36
N GLN A 115 15.50 -7.70 -13.72
CA GLN A 115 15.55 -7.80 -12.26
C GLN A 115 16.99 -7.66 -11.74
N CYS A 116 17.18 -6.86 -10.68
CA CYS A 116 18.49 -6.70 -10.03
C CYS A 116 19.05 -8.05 -9.56
N SER A 117 20.21 -8.46 -10.08
CA SER A 117 20.83 -9.74 -9.76
C SER A 117 21.27 -9.84 -8.29
N TRP A 118 21.61 -8.71 -7.65
CA TRP A 118 22.03 -8.64 -6.25
C TRP A 118 20.87 -8.52 -5.24
N ARG A 119 19.63 -8.39 -5.71
CA ARG A 119 18.40 -8.31 -4.88
C ARG A 119 17.32 -9.24 -5.46
N PRO A 120 17.53 -10.58 -5.45
CA PRO A 120 16.69 -11.52 -6.18
C PRO A 120 15.25 -11.65 -5.67
N THR A 121 14.98 -11.21 -4.43
CA THR A 121 13.64 -11.19 -3.83
C THR A 121 12.81 -9.98 -4.24
N ARG A 122 13.44 -8.95 -4.83
CA ARG A 122 12.81 -7.68 -5.20
C ARG A 122 12.22 -7.72 -6.60
N ILE A 123 11.15 -8.49 -6.74
CA ILE A 123 10.51 -8.82 -8.01
C ILE A 123 9.34 -7.89 -8.32
N ALA A 124 8.91 -7.85 -9.59
CA ALA A 124 7.85 -6.94 -10.03
C ALA A 124 6.50 -7.20 -9.33
N SER A 125 6.18 -8.43 -8.92
CA SER A 125 4.92 -8.70 -8.22
C SER A 125 4.84 -8.06 -6.83
N ASN A 126 5.96 -7.69 -6.22
CA ASN A 126 5.96 -7.08 -4.88
C ASN A 126 5.33 -5.68 -4.88
N ILE A 127 5.34 -4.94 -5.99
CA ILE A 127 4.74 -3.60 -6.00
C ILE A 127 3.21 -3.63 -6.13
N ILE A 128 2.61 -4.77 -6.41
CA ILE A 128 1.14 -4.94 -6.57
C ILE A 128 0.56 -5.98 -5.60
N ASP A 129 1.30 -6.32 -4.54
CA ASP A 129 0.89 -7.29 -3.52
C ASP A 129 -0.02 -6.67 -2.43
N GLY A 130 -0.21 -5.35 -2.47
CA GLY A 130 -0.97 -4.58 -1.49
C GLY A 130 -0.26 -4.36 -0.15
N ILE A 131 1.05 -4.61 -0.09
CA ILE A 131 1.88 -4.46 1.11
C ILE A 131 2.55 -3.08 1.11
N HIS A 132 1.96 -2.11 1.82
CA HIS A 132 2.54 -0.77 2.01
C HIS A 132 3.63 -0.69 3.08
N THR A 133 4.21 -1.83 3.48
CA THR A 133 5.22 -1.89 4.55
C THR A 133 6.48 -1.13 4.17
N ARG A 134 7.25 -0.75 5.19
CA ARG A 134 8.51 -0.04 5.02
C ARG A 134 9.75 -0.94 4.92
N ASN A 135 9.57 -2.18 4.45
CA ASN A 135 10.70 -3.08 4.23
C ASN A 135 11.11 -3.03 2.76
N SER A 136 12.37 -2.66 2.54
CA SER A 136 12.99 -2.67 1.21
C SER A 136 12.90 -4.01 0.46
N ASP A 137 12.74 -5.14 1.16
CA ASP A 137 12.54 -6.45 0.52
C ASP A 137 11.21 -6.56 -0.24
N ASN A 138 10.21 -5.74 0.12
CA ASN A 138 8.91 -5.70 -0.54
C ASN A 138 8.88 -4.72 -1.71
N CYS A 139 10.04 -4.24 -2.16
CA CYS A 139 10.16 -3.35 -3.29
C CYS A 139 10.56 -4.10 -4.55
N VAL A 140 10.30 -3.52 -5.72
CA VAL A 140 10.88 -4.00 -6.98
C VAL A 140 12.26 -3.39 -7.16
N CYS A 141 13.23 -4.15 -7.67
CA CYS A 141 14.52 -3.62 -8.11
C CYS A 141 14.78 -4.10 -9.53
N LEU A 142 14.90 -3.15 -10.47
CA LEU A 142 15.20 -3.41 -11.87
C LEU A 142 16.49 -2.70 -12.29
N ASP A 143 17.47 -3.46 -12.77
CA ASP A 143 18.72 -3.03 -13.39
C ASP A 143 18.82 -3.57 -14.83
N THR A 144 18.83 -2.67 -15.81
CA THR A 144 18.95 -3.02 -17.23
C THR A 144 19.87 -2.04 -17.96
N ARG A 145 20.43 -2.45 -19.10
CA ARG A 145 21.22 -1.54 -19.95
C ARG A 145 20.37 -0.48 -20.64
N ASP A 146 19.08 -0.75 -20.78
CA ASP A 146 18.10 0.15 -21.38
C ASP A 146 17.35 0.95 -20.29
N LYS A 147 16.18 1.49 -20.63
CA LYS A 147 15.28 2.15 -19.69
C LYS A 147 14.49 1.09 -18.91
N PRO A 148 14.61 1.01 -17.57
CA PRO A 148 13.83 0.06 -16.78
C PRO A 148 12.35 0.46 -16.81
N TRP A 149 11.50 -0.55 -16.82
CA TRP A 149 10.06 -0.37 -16.84
C TRP A 149 9.34 -1.55 -16.18
N VAL A 150 8.13 -1.26 -15.68
CA VAL A 150 7.11 -2.25 -15.34
C VAL A 150 5.85 -2.00 -16.17
N LEU A 151 5.11 -3.08 -16.44
CA LEU A 151 3.85 -3.07 -17.15
C LEU A 151 2.83 -3.91 -16.37
N VAL A 152 1.78 -3.26 -15.90
CA VAL A 152 0.64 -3.92 -15.27
C VAL A 152 -0.43 -4.18 -16.32
N ASN A 153 -0.92 -5.42 -16.39
CA ASN A 153 -2.08 -5.81 -17.18
C ASN A 153 -3.26 -6.07 -16.25
N LEU A 154 -4.22 -5.15 -16.26
CA LEU A 154 -5.41 -5.17 -15.40
C LEU A 154 -6.41 -6.28 -15.77
N GLY A 155 -6.21 -6.97 -16.90
CA GLY A 155 -7.08 -8.05 -17.39
C GLY A 155 -8.38 -7.58 -18.06
N ALA A 156 -8.80 -6.33 -17.82
CA ALA A 156 -9.93 -5.69 -18.48
C ALA A 156 -9.67 -4.18 -18.65
N VAL A 157 -10.48 -3.52 -19.46
CA VAL A 157 -10.42 -2.05 -19.61
C VAL A 157 -11.08 -1.40 -18.40
N HIS A 158 -10.34 -0.49 -17.76
CA HIS A 158 -10.78 0.32 -16.64
C HIS A 158 -10.65 1.81 -16.95
N SER A 159 -11.47 2.62 -16.28
CA SER A 159 -11.30 4.07 -16.28
C SER A 159 -10.30 4.44 -15.19
N ILE A 160 -9.09 4.81 -15.59
CA ILE A 160 -7.96 5.10 -14.71
C ILE A 160 -7.85 6.60 -14.53
N THR A 161 -7.91 7.03 -13.28
CA THR A 161 -7.85 8.43 -12.85
C THR A 161 -6.53 8.76 -12.18
N THR A 162 -6.01 7.81 -11.39
CA THR A 162 -4.87 8.04 -10.51
C THR A 162 -3.95 6.84 -10.51
N VAL A 163 -2.65 7.11 -10.56
CA VAL A 163 -1.62 6.12 -10.29
C VAL A 163 -0.72 6.66 -9.19
N SER A 164 -0.52 5.88 -8.13
CA SER A 164 0.40 6.25 -7.05
C SER A 164 1.57 5.28 -6.95
N LEU A 165 2.75 5.83 -6.68
CA LEU A 165 3.99 5.09 -6.50
C LEU A 165 4.60 5.47 -5.15
N ILE A 166 5.05 4.48 -4.39
CA ILE A 166 5.72 4.71 -3.10
C ILE A 166 7.21 4.40 -3.25
N ALA A 167 8.08 5.37 -2.99
CA ALA A 167 9.54 5.21 -3.02
C ALA A 167 10.03 4.28 -1.89
N ASP A 168 11.26 3.77 -1.99
CA ASP A 168 11.87 3.05 -0.86
C ASP A 168 11.90 3.94 0.39
N THR A 169 11.42 3.33 1.45
CA THR A 169 11.18 3.91 2.75
C THR A 169 12.40 3.73 3.66
N SER A 170 13.29 2.81 3.37
CA SER A 170 14.48 2.56 4.21
C SER A 170 15.80 2.94 3.53
N ASP A 171 15.77 3.20 2.23
CA ASP A 171 16.97 3.51 1.46
C ASP A 171 17.20 5.03 1.32
N PRO A 172 18.28 5.59 1.91
CA PRO A 172 18.64 7.01 1.70
C PRO A 172 18.96 7.33 0.23
N TRP A 173 19.17 6.31 -0.61
CA TRP A 173 19.39 6.44 -2.05
C TRP A 173 18.12 6.30 -2.88
N ALA A 174 16.92 6.33 -2.28
CA ALA A 174 15.65 6.27 -3.01
C ALA A 174 15.58 7.23 -4.22
N GLY A 175 16.12 8.45 -4.07
CA GLY A 175 16.18 9.44 -5.16
C GLY A 175 17.13 9.09 -6.31
N TYR A 176 18.07 8.17 -6.09
CA TYR A 176 18.90 7.60 -7.17
C TYR A 176 18.10 6.63 -8.03
N TYR A 177 17.18 5.88 -7.43
CA TYR A 177 16.43 4.79 -8.06
C TYR A 177 15.08 5.23 -8.65
N LEU A 178 14.41 6.21 -8.05
CA LEU A 178 13.12 6.71 -8.54
C LEU A 178 13.22 8.20 -8.87
N LYS A 179 13.42 8.49 -10.17
CA LYS A 179 13.51 9.83 -10.73
C LYS A 179 13.20 9.81 -12.22
N ASN A 180 12.80 10.93 -12.80
CA ASN A 180 12.68 11.11 -14.26
C ASN A 180 11.84 10.01 -14.91
N PHE A 181 10.64 9.75 -14.38
CA PHE A 181 9.79 8.65 -14.81
C PHE A 181 8.47 9.12 -15.41
N GLU A 182 7.91 8.29 -16.28
CA GLU A 182 6.60 8.49 -16.89
C GLU A 182 5.67 7.35 -16.50
N VAL A 183 4.39 7.70 -16.36
CA VAL A 183 3.30 6.75 -16.25
C VAL A 183 2.39 6.90 -17.45
N ARG A 184 2.13 5.80 -18.16
CA ARG A 184 1.31 5.79 -19.37
C ARG A 184 0.25 4.71 -19.33
N VAL A 185 -0.87 4.96 -20.01
CA VAL A 185 -2.04 4.10 -20.04
C VAL A 185 -2.36 3.67 -21.47
N GLY A 186 -2.50 2.37 -21.68
CA GLY A 186 -2.73 1.74 -22.97
C GLY A 186 -3.96 0.85 -23.01
N LEU A 187 -4.61 0.79 -24.17
CA LEU A 187 -5.73 -0.12 -24.44
C LEU A 187 -5.29 -1.51 -24.92
N GLN A 188 -4.08 -1.62 -25.45
CA GLN A 188 -3.54 -2.82 -26.08
C GLN A 188 -2.15 -3.12 -25.51
N SER A 189 -1.73 -4.38 -25.56
CA SER A 189 -0.35 -4.76 -25.24
C SER A 189 0.62 -3.96 -26.11
N PRO A 190 1.80 -3.55 -25.60
CA PRO A 190 2.75 -2.82 -26.44
C PRO A 190 3.23 -3.73 -27.59
N SER A 191 3.44 -3.14 -28.76
CA SER A 191 3.96 -3.85 -29.95
C SER A 191 5.41 -4.30 -29.78
N SER A 192 6.15 -3.67 -28.88
CA SER A 192 7.52 -4.01 -28.54
C SER A 192 7.77 -3.75 -27.06
N ALA A 193 8.54 -4.63 -26.41
CA ALA A 193 8.81 -4.53 -24.99
C ALA A 193 9.51 -3.19 -24.66
N GLY A 194 8.98 -2.44 -23.70
CA GLY A 194 9.50 -1.14 -23.31
C GLY A 194 9.17 0.04 -24.23
N ASP A 195 8.46 -0.19 -25.34
CA ASP A 195 7.92 0.87 -26.20
C ASP A 195 6.46 1.17 -25.82
N PHE A 196 6.29 2.23 -25.04
CA PHE A 196 4.98 2.74 -24.61
C PHE A 196 4.61 4.04 -25.31
N SER A 197 5.23 4.36 -26.45
CA SER A 197 4.98 5.61 -27.19
C SER A 197 3.53 5.75 -27.68
N SER A 198 2.85 4.62 -27.94
CA SER A 198 1.43 4.56 -28.32
C SER A 198 0.47 4.74 -27.13
N TYR A 199 0.97 4.70 -25.90
CA TYR A 199 0.14 4.86 -24.70
C TYR A 199 -0.06 6.33 -24.37
N GLN A 200 -1.23 6.66 -23.83
CA GLN A 200 -1.55 8.01 -23.38
C GLN A 200 -0.76 8.33 -22.11
N LEU A 201 -0.12 9.50 -22.06
CA LEU A 201 0.61 9.94 -20.88
C LEU A 201 -0.39 10.31 -19.78
N LEU A 202 -0.30 9.63 -18.64
CA LEU A 202 -1.06 9.97 -17.44
C LEU A 202 -0.34 11.07 -16.64
N GLY A 203 0.98 10.96 -16.52
CA GLY A 203 1.79 11.93 -15.83
C GLY A 203 3.28 11.61 -15.90
N SER A 204 4.10 12.59 -15.56
CA SER A 204 5.55 12.45 -15.51
C SER A 204 6.13 13.19 -14.29
N VAL A 205 7.26 12.70 -13.81
CA VAL A 205 8.01 13.28 -12.70
C VAL A 205 9.44 13.50 -13.16
N SER A 206 9.91 14.74 -13.13
CA SER A 206 11.26 15.15 -13.56
C SER A 206 12.24 15.40 -12.41
N ARG A 207 11.90 14.94 -11.20
CA ARG A 207 12.72 15.08 -10.00
C ARG A 207 12.97 13.75 -9.33
N ALA A 208 13.98 13.73 -8.48
CA ALA A 208 14.25 12.59 -7.62
C ALA A 208 13.23 12.47 -6.48
N ALA A 209 12.94 11.22 -6.12
CA ALA A 209 12.24 10.88 -4.91
C ALA A 209 13.04 11.26 -3.66
N VAL A 210 12.33 11.65 -2.61
CA VAL A 210 12.86 11.57 -1.25
C VAL A 210 12.42 10.25 -0.60
N ALA A 211 13.17 9.79 0.41
CA ALA A 211 12.79 8.59 1.14
C ALA A 211 11.37 8.72 1.70
N HIS A 212 10.57 7.65 1.59
CA HIS A 212 9.15 7.60 1.96
C HIS A 212 8.19 8.45 1.12
N GLU A 213 8.62 9.01 0.00
CA GLU A 213 7.73 9.81 -0.81
C GLU A 213 6.68 8.95 -1.53
N GLU A 214 5.45 9.45 -1.53
CA GLU A 214 4.38 8.96 -2.41
C GLU A 214 4.21 9.95 -3.56
N PHE A 215 4.41 9.46 -4.78
CA PHE A 215 4.05 10.19 -5.98
C PHE A 215 2.61 9.84 -6.34
N VAL A 216 1.74 10.85 -6.38
CA VAL A 216 0.37 10.69 -6.84
C VAL A 216 0.24 11.43 -8.17
N LEU A 217 0.03 10.68 -9.24
CA LEU A 217 -0.21 11.23 -10.58
C LEU A 217 -1.70 11.09 -10.89
N THR A 218 -2.34 12.21 -11.19
CA THR A 218 -3.77 12.28 -11.47
C THR A 218 -3.97 12.83 -12.88
N ALA A 219 -4.77 12.13 -13.69
CA ALA A 219 -5.14 12.60 -15.01
C ALA A 219 -6.20 13.70 -14.92
N ASP A 220 -6.08 14.74 -15.74
CA ASP A 220 -7.11 15.80 -15.85
C ASP A 220 -8.47 15.24 -16.29
N THR A 221 -8.44 14.17 -17.10
CA THR A 221 -9.60 13.40 -17.53
C THR A 221 -9.31 11.91 -17.37
N PRO A 222 -10.26 11.08 -16.90
CA PRO A 222 -10.06 9.65 -16.77
C PRO A 222 -9.61 9.00 -18.09
N LEU A 223 -8.55 8.20 -18.04
CA LEU A 223 -7.99 7.48 -19.17
C LEU A 223 -8.52 6.04 -19.17
N ASN A 224 -9.16 5.63 -20.27
CA ASN A 224 -9.57 4.24 -20.40
C ASN A 224 -8.38 3.38 -20.85
N GLY A 225 -8.04 2.35 -20.08
CA GLY A 225 -6.92 1.47 -20.37
C GLY A 225 -7.01 0.11 -19.67
N GLN A 226 -6.31 -0.86 -20.24
CA GLN A 226 -6.08 -2.18 -19.65
C GLN A 226 -4.63 -2.32 -19.15
N PHE A 227 -3.73 -1.53 -19.72
CA PHE A 227 -2.30 -1.61 -19.47
C PHE A 227 -1.81 -0.30 -18.85
N VAL A 228 -1.02 -0.39 -17.78
CA VAL A 228 -0.38 0.76 -17.15
C VAL A 228 1.12 0.51 -17.10
N SER A 229 1.90 1.39 -17.69
CA SER A 229 3.36 1.33 -17.65
C SER A 229 3.92 2.39 -16.71
N VAL A 230 5.01 2.04 -16.03
CA VAL A 230 5.90 2.97 -15.35
C VAL A 230 7.28 2.77 -15.97
N GLN A 231 7.92 3.84 -16.43
CA GLN A 231 9.23 3.76 -17.09
C GLN A 231 10.15 4.88 -16.60
N ILE A 232 11.38 4.54 -16.19
CA ILE A 232 12.42 5.56 -15.95
C ILE A 232 13.00 5.99 -17.30
N MET A 233 13.15 7.28 -17.52
CA MET A 233 13.56 7.84 -18.81
C MET A 233 15.06 8.07 -18.93
N GLU A 234 15.78 8.19 -17.80
CA GLU A 234 17.18 8.67 -17.75
C GLU A 234 18.08 7.87 -16.78
N SER A 235 17.69 6.65 -16.42
CA SER A 235 18.47 5.76 -15.54
C SER A 235 18.38 4.34 -16.06
N ALA A 236 19.39 3.53 -15.74
CA ALA A 236 19.42 2.09 -15.93
C ALA A 236 18.73 1.32 -14.78
N LEU A 237 18.49 2.01 -13.66
CA LEU A 237 18.07 1.43 -12.40
C LEU A 237 16.75 2.04 -11.91
N MET A 238 15.83 1.18 -11.47
CA MET A 238 14.51 1.53 -10.92
C MET A 238 14.28 0.76 -9.61
N GLU A 239 13.83 1.47 -8.58
CA GLU A 239 13.36 0.85 -7.33
C GLU A 239 12.23 1.65 -6.71
N PHE A 240 11.16 0.96 -6.33
CA PHE A 240 10.03 1.50 -5.59
C PHE A 240 9.22 0.36 -4.97
N CYS A 241 8.39 0.65 -3.97
CA CYS A 241 7.84 -0.36 -3.08
C CYS A 241 6.37 -0.67 -3.29
N HIS A 242 5.64 0.23 -3.92
CA HIS A 242 4.23 -0.01 -4.14
C HIS A 242 3.69 0.80 -5.32
N LEU A 243 2.73 0.21 -6.02
CA LEU A 243 2.00 0.78 -7.14
C LEU A 243 0.50 0.58 -6.90
N GLU A 244 -0.25 1.67 -6.83
CA GLU A 244 -1.72 1.60 -6.85
C GLU A 244 -2.27 2.24 -8.12
N ILE A 245 -3.32 1.64 -8.68
CA ILE A 245 -4.01 2.12 -9.87
C ILE A 245 -5.50 2.27 -9.53
N ARG A 246 -6.08 3.45 -9.78
CA ARG A 246 -7.48 3.76 -9.44
C ARG A 246 -8.22 4.39 -10.61
#